data_AF-A0A5Y0KB38-F1
#
_entry.id   AF-A0A5Y0KB38-F1
#
_cell.length_a   1.000
_cell.length_b   1.000
_cell.length_c   1.000
_cell.angle_alpha   90.00
_cell.angle_beta   90.00
_cell.angle_gamma   90.00
#
_symmetry.space_group_name_H-M   'P 1'
#
loop_
_entity.id
_entity.type
_entity.pdbx_description
1 polymer ?
#
loop_
_entity_poly.entity_id
_entity_poly.type
_entity_poly.pdbx_seq_one_letter_code
_entity_poly.pdbx_strand_id
1 'polypeptide(L)'
;MSPLTLEVRGEFSRAQMRQIKNAIDRYDLTPAKRKRLLWRIARNGVIGATKANAKKQHTPDGKAWSARAKGHGHKKMIRKLPGMLGVRQVDSDTIKVVFNGGKRTKAAVIAWAQQHGATIQM
;
A
#
# COMPACT_ATOMS: atom_id res chain seq x y z
N MET A 1 -25.91 -13.78 -17.23
CA MET A 1 -25.10 -12.67 -16.69
C MET A 1 -23.88 -13.27 -16.00
N SER A 2 -22.72 -13.23 -16.65
CA SER A 2 -21.48 -13.74 -16.05
C SER A 2 -21.07 -12.88 -14.84
N PRO A 3 -20.59 -13.46 -13.73
CA PRO A 3 -20.14 -12.68 -12.60
C PRO A 3 -18.98 -11.78 -13.05
N LEU A 4 -19.06 -10.49 -12.71
CA LEU A 4 -18.01 -9.51 -12.94
C LEU A 4 -16.77 -9.94 -12.15
N THR A 5 -15.88 -10.70 -12.79
CA THR A 5 -14.56 -11.02 -12.24
C THR A 5 -13.78 -9.72 -12.13
N LEU A 6 -13.65 -9.20 -10.91
CA LEU A 6 -12.83 -8.03 -10.60
C LEU A 6 -11.36 -8.41 -10.77
N GLU A 7 -10.78 -8.16 -11.94
CA GLU A 7 -9.32 -8.21 -12.12
C GLU A 7 -8.66 -7.08 -11.31
N VAL A 8 -7.95 -7.43 -10.25
CA VAL A 8 -7.16 -6.48 -9.46
C VAL A 8 -5.75 -6.42 -10.04
N ARG A 9 -5.48 -5.41 -10.86
CA ARG A 9 -4.11 -5.00 -11.22
C ARG A 9 -3.59 -4.05 -10.13
N GLY A 10 -2.27 -3.83 -10.06
CA GLY A 10 -1.60 -3.05 -9.03
C GLY A 10 -2.12 -1.62 -8.84
N GLU A 11 -2.91 -1.13 -9.81
CA GLU A 11 -3.67 0.10 -9.76
C GLU A 11 -5.16 -0.19 -10.06
N PHE A 12 -6.06 0.35 -9.24
CA PHE A 12 -7.49 0.33 -9.53
C PHE A 12 -7.84 1.46 -10.48
N SER A 13 -8.47 1.14 -11.62
CA SER A 13 -9.05 2.17 -12.48
C SER A 13 -10.15 2.94 -11.74
N ARG A 14 -10.43 4.18 -12.17
CA ARG A 14 -11.54 4.98 -11.63
C ARG A 14 -12.89 4.26 -11.73
N ALA A 15 -13.08 3.42 -12.75
CA ALA A 15 -14.28 2.61 -12.91
C ALA A 15 -14.38 1.52 -11.83
N GLN A 16 -13.31 0.76 -11.61
CA GLN A 16 -13.24 -0.26 -10.56
C GLN A 16 -13.41 0.35 -9.17
N MET A 17 -12.81 1.51 -8.91
CA MET A 17 -12.98 2.21 -7.64
C MET A 17 -14.44 2.62 -7.40
N ARG A 18 -15.14 3.10 -8.43
CA ARG A 18 -16.58 3.39 -8.35
C ARG A 18 -17.40 2.12 -8.09
N GLN A 19 -17.08 1.01 -8.77
CA GLN A 19 -17.77 -0.27 -8.55
C GLN A 19 -17.60 -0.79 -7.12
N ILE A 20 -16.39 -0.70 -6.56
CA ILE A 20 -16.11 -1.09 -5.18
C ILE A 20 -16.89 -0.19 -4.22
N LYS A 21 -16.88 1.12 -4.43
CA LYS A 21 -17.65 2.07 -3.61
C LYS A 21 -19.15 1.71 -3.64
N ASN A 22 -19.72 1.55 -4.83
CA ASN A 22 -21.13 1.17 -5.00
C ASN A 22 -21.44 -0.21 -4.40
N ALA A 23 -20.49 -1.14 -4.40
CA ALA A 23 -20.65 -2.44 -3.75
C ALA A 23 -20.72 -2.29 -2.22
N ILE A 24 -19.86 -1.45 -1.62
CA ILE A 24 -19.88 -1.18 -0.18
C ILE A 24 -21.16 -0.44 0.22
N ASP A 25 -21.61 0.53 -0.59
CA ASP A 25 -22.81 1.32 -0.32
C ASP A 25 -24.09 0.47 -0.32
N ARG A 26 -24.16 -0.57 -1.16
CA ARG A 26 -25.30 -1.51 -1.22
C ARG A 26 -25.53 -2.31 0.05
N TYR A 27 -24.53 -2.45 0.93
CA TYR A 27 -24.68 -3.21 2.18
C TYR A 27 -25.32 -2.41 3.33
N ASP A 28 -25.78 -1.17 3.07
CA ASP A 28 -26.43 -0.26 4.03
C ASP A 28 -25.78 -0.28 5.43
N LEU A 29 -24.45 -0.16 5.42
CA LEU A 29 -23.65 -0.29 6.63
C LEU A 29 -23.79 0.96 7.49
N THR A 30 -24.05 0.75 8.78
CA THR A 30 -23.94 1.83 9.78
C THR A 30 -22.53 2.45 9.75
N PRO A 31 -22.37 3.74 10.11
CA PRO A 31 -21.07 4.42 10.06
C PRO A 31 -19.95 3.68 10.80
N ALA A 32 -20.27 3.05 11.94
CA ALA A 32 -19.33 2.26 12.72
C ALA A 32 -18.88 0.97 11.99
N LYS A 33 -19.82 0.26 11.33
CA LYS A 33 -19.51 -0.95 10.56
C LYS A 33 -18.69 -0.62 9.32
N ARG A 34 -19.05 0.47 8.62
CA ARG A 34 -18.31 0.98 7.46
C ARG A 34 -16.88 1.36 7.81
N LYS A 35 -16.68 2.11 8.90
CA LYS A 35 -15.37 2.43 9.45
C LYS A 35 -14.53 1.16 9.70
N ARG A 36 -15.11 0.15 10.35
CA ARG A 36 -14.44 -1.12 10.64
C ARG A 36 -14.08 -1.90 9.37
N LEU A 37 -14.98 -1.93 8.38
CA LEU A 37 -14.73 -2.58 7.09
C LEU A 37 -13.56 -1.92 6.37
N LEU A 38 -13.60 -0.58 6.22
CA LEU A 38 -12.53 0.19 5.60
C LEU A 38 -11.20 -0.03 6.32
N TRP A 39 -11.19 0.01 7.65
CA TRP A 39 -10.00 -0.31 8.44
C TRP A 39 -9.45 -1.70 8.12
N ARG A 40 -10.32 -2.72 8.04
CA ARG A 40 -9.92 -4.11 7.73
C ARG A 40 -9.36 -4.25 6.32
N ILE A 41 -9.96 -3.58 5.34
CA ILE A 41 -9.48 -3.54 3.95
C ILE A 41 -8.07 -2.94 3.92
N ALA A 42 -7.83 -1.80 4.56
CA ALA A 42 -6.50 -1.20 4.59
C ALA A 42 -5.49 -2.05 5.35
N ARG A 43 -5.83 -2.55 6.54
CA ARG A 43 -4.89 -3.31 7.37
C ARG A 43 -4.52 -4.64 6.74
N ASN A 44 -5.51 -5.43 6.37
CA ASN A 44 -5.32 -6.82 5.99
C ASN A 44 -5.14 -6.96 4.48
N GLY A 45 -5.91 -6.20 3.70
CA GLY A 45 -5.77 -6.16 2.25
C GLY A 45 -4.52 -5.39 1.85
N VAL A 46 -4.54 -4.07 1.99
CA VAL A 46 -3.49 -3.20 1.43
C VAL A 46 -2.14 -3.39 2.12
N ILE A 47 -2.06 -3.20 3.44
CA ILE A 47 -0.80 -3.30 4.19
C ILE A 47 -0.30 -4.75 4.21
N GLY A 48 -1.20 -5.72 4.39
CA GLY A 48 -0.88 -7.15 4.34
C GLY A 48 -0.27 -7.57 3.00
N ALA A 49 -0.93 -7.24 1.89
CA ALA A 49 -0.42 -7.53 0.55
C ALA A 49 0.91 -6.82 0.29
N THR A 50 1.05 -5.55 0.69
CA THR A 50 2.30 -4.79 0.53
C THR A 50 3.47 -5.46 1.27
N LYS A 51 3.25 -5.93 2.51
CA LYS A 51 4.27 -6.67 3.28
C LYS A 51 4.64 -7.99 2.60
N ALA A 52 3.65 -8.74 2.11
CA ALA A 52 3.89 -9.99 1.40
C ALA A 52 4.68 -9.77 0.11
N ASN A 53 4.31 -8.77 -0.68
CA ASN A 53 4.97 -8.39 -1.93
C ASN A 53 6.40 -7.91 -1.67
N ALA A 54 6.64 -7.10 -0.64
CA ALA A 54 7.99 -6.68 -0.27
C ALA A 54 8.87 -7.82 0.24
N LYS A 55 8.29 -8.79 0.98
CA LYS A 55 9.01 -10.01 1.38
C LYS A 55 9.44 -10.82 0.15
N LYS A 56 8.54 -10.96 -0.83
CA LYS A 56 8.78 -11.62 -2.12
C LYS A 56 9.65 -10.80 -3.08
N GLN A 57 9.83 -9.49 -2.83
CA GLN A 57 10.51 -8.54 -3.71
C GLN A 57 9.79 -8.36 -5.05
N HIS A 58 8.46 -8.38 -5.03
CA HIS A 58 7.63 -8.29 -6.22
C HIS A 58 6.72 -7.07 -6.15
N THR A 59 6.36 -6.55 -7.32
CA THR A 59 5.27 -5.59 -7.50
C THR A 59 3.93 -6.26 -7.22
N PRO A 60 2.85 -5.48 -6.99
CA PRO A 60 1.50 -6.02 -6.86
C PRO A 60 1.07 -6.89 -8.05
N ASP A 61 1.57 -6.59 -9.25
CA ASP A 61 1.33 -7.36 -10.48
C ASP A 61 2.21 -8.62 -10.61
N GLY A 62 2.98 -8.95 -9.59
CA GLY A 62 3.81 -10.15 -9.54
C GLY A 62 5.18 -10.03 -10.23
N LYS A 63 5.51 -8.90 -10.86
CA LYS A 63 6.84 -8.66 -11.44
C LYS A 63 7.90 -8.51 -10.36
N ALA A 64 9.08 -9.11 -10.52
CA ALA A 64 10.20 -8.91 -9.61
C ALA A 64 10.66 -7.44 -9.60
N TRP A 65 11.06 -6.94 -8.44
CA TRP A 65 11.64 -5.61 -8.28
C TRP A 65 13.04 -5.56 -8.89
N SER A 66 13.40 -4.38 -9.37
CA SER A 66 14.78 -4.08 -9.73
C SER A 66 15.69 -4.21 -8.50
N ALA A 67 16.98 -4.47 -8.74
CA ALA A 67 17.99 -4.36 -7.70
C ALA A 67 18.06 -2.92 -7.15
N ARG A 68 18.69 -2.75 -5.98
CA ARG A 68 18.94 -1.44 -5.39
C ARG A 68 19.85 -0.60 -6.28
N ALA A 69 19.79 0.73 -6.15
CA ALA A 69 20.62 1.68 -6.89
C ALA A 69 22.13 1.36 -6.81
N LYS A 70 22.86 1.75 -7.87
CA LYS A 70 24.31 1.57 -8.04
C LYS A 70 25.08 2.08 -6.81
N GLY A 71 26.09 1.33 -6.35
CA GLY A 71 26.88 1.65 -5.15
C GLY A 71 26.47 0.91 -3.88
N HIS A 72 25.27 0.32 -3.83
CA HIS A 72 24.84 -0.56 -2.72
C HIS A 72 24.85 -2.06 -3.08
N GLY A 73 25.40 -2.41 -4.24
CA GLY A 73 25.50 -3.77 -4.81
C GLY A 73 24.17 -4.32 -5.33
N HIS A 74 24.19 -5.52 -5.92
CA HIS A 74 23.00 -6.31 -6.30
C HIS A 74 22.16 -6.78 -5.09
N LYS A 75 22.20 -6.03 -3.98
CA LYS A 75 21.48 -6.33 -2.76
C LYS A 75 19.97 -6.10 -2.95
N LYS A 76 19.19 -6.93 -2.28
CA LYS A 76 17.72 -6.84 -2.27
C LYS A 76 17.23 -5.50 -1.68
N MET A 77 16.04 -5.09 -2.10
CA MET A 77 15.33 -3.92 -1.56
C MET A 77 15.00 -4.11 -0.07
N ILE A 78 14.92 -3.02 0.70
CA ILE A 78 14.58 -3.07 2.14
C ILE A 78 13.18 -3.65 2.32
N ARG A 79 13.07 -4.68 3.14
CA ARG A 79 11.80 -5.36 3.44
C ARG A 79 11.01 -4.75 4.61
N LYS A 80 11.65 -3.91 5.41
CA LYS A 80 11.07 -3.33 6.64
C LYS A 80 10.19 -2.09 6.41
N LEU A 81 10.32 -1.42 5.25
CA LEU A 81 9.56 -0.20 4.94
C LEU A 81 8.02 -0.37 5.04
N PRO A 82 7.41 -1.45 4.51
CA PRO A 82 5.98 -1.68 4.71
C PRO A 82 5.55 -1.89 6.16
N GLY A 83 6.49 -2.22 7.06
CA GLY A 83 6.25 -2.27 8.50
C GLY A 83 5.93 -0.91 9.11
N MET A 84 6.33 0.17 8.43
CA MET A 84 6.07 1.55 8.83
C MET A 84 4.70 2.05 8.34
N LEU A 85 3.96 1.27 7.56
CA LEU A 85 2.62 1.70 7.12
C LEU A 85 1.62 1.63 8.27
N GLY A 86 0.93 2.75 8.49
CA GLY A 86 -0.17 2.93 9.41
C GLY A 86 -1.47 3.23 8.68
N VAL A 87 -2.59 2.94 9.35
CA VAL A 87 -3.93 3.36 8.90
C VAL A 87 -4.37 4.51 9.79
N ARG A 88 -4.68 5.66 9.20
CA ARG A 88 -5.27 6.80 9.87
C ARG A 88 -6.73 6.94 9.42
N GLN A 89 -7.66 6.86 10.37
CA GLN A 89 -9.05 7.20 10.07
C GLN A 89 -9.17 8.71 9.91
N VAL A 90 -9.92 9.15 8.90
CA VAL A 90 -10.34 10.55 8.76
C VAL A 90 -11.79 10.63 9.26
N ASP A 91 -12.72 10.01 8.54
CA ASP A 91 -14.17 9.99 8.84
C ASP A 91 -14.72 8.57 8.72
N SER A 92 -16.04 8.35 8.81
CA SER A 92 -16.63 7.01 8.65
C SER A 92 -16.32 6.34 7.30
N ASP A 93 -16.14 7.18 6.27
CA ASP A 93 -16.08 6.74 4.87
C ASP A 93 -14.67 6.87 4.29
N THR A 94 -13.76 7.47 5.05
CA THR A 94 -12.43 7.84 4.57
C THR A 94 -11.34 7.35 5.51
N ILE A 95 -10.41 6.58 4.95
CA ILE A 95 -9.17 6.16 5.58
C ILE A 95 -7.98 6.62 4.76
N LYS A 96 -6.86 6.89 5.43
CA LYS A 96 -5.58 7.19 4.80
C LYS A 96 -4.56 6.13 5.22
N VAL A 97 -3.86 5.54 4.26
CA VAL A 97 -2.68 4.73 4.52
C VAL A 97 -1.47 5.67 4.47
N VAL A 98 -0.72 5.73 5.56
CA VAL A 98 0.38 6.68 5.74
C VAL A 98 1.63 5.96 6.23
N PHE A 99 2.81 6.53 5.98
CA PHE A 99 4.02 6.07 6.64
C PHE A 99 4.13 6.69 8.03
N ASN A 100 4.14 5.85 9.06
CA ASN A 100 4.50 6.19 10.43
C ASN A 100 6.03 6.29 10.49
N GLY A 101 6.57 7.51 10.61
CA GLY A 101 8.01 7.74 10.74
C GLY A 101 8.35 8.52 12.01
N GLY A 102 9.40 8.11 12.71
CA GLY A 102 10.00 8.90 13.79
C GLY A 102 10.65 10.17 13.25
N LYS A 103 10.77 11.20 14.09
CA LYS A 103 11.15 12.59 13.73
C LYS A 103 12.48 12.76 12.95
N ARG A 104 13.39 11.77 12.94
CA ARG A 104 14.73 11.91 12.32
C ARG A 104 14.75 11.76 10.79
N THR A 105 13.98 10.87 10.18
CA THR A 105 13.92 10.74 8.70
C THR A 105 12.61 10.08 8.27
N LYS A 106 11.91 10.67 7.30
CA LYS A 106 10.62 10.15 6.81
C LYS A 106 10.84 8.86 6.00
N ALA A 107 9.95 7.88 6.15
CA ALA A 107 10.05 6.60 5.43
C ALA A 107 10.03 6.76 3.90
N ALA A 108 9.31 7.77 3.40
CA ALA A 108 9.29 8.11 1.97
C ALA A 108 10.68 8.52 1.45
N VAL A 109 11.45 9.26 2.25
CA VAL A 109 12.83 9.65 1.92
C VAL A 109 13.73 8.42 1.88
N ILE A 110 13.58 7.50 2.82
CA ILE A 110 14.31 6.23 2.85
C ILE A 110 13.98 5.38 1.61
N ALA A 111 12.69 5.27 1.27
CA ALA A 111 12.23 4.55 0.07
C ALA A 111 12.81 5.18 -1.21
N TRP A 112 12.78 6.50 -1.30
CA TRP A 112 13.30 7.23 -2.46
C TRP A 112 14.81 7.04 -2.61
N ALA A 113 15.58 7.25 -1.54
CA ALA A 113 17.03 7.06 -1.51
C ALA A 113 17.44 5.62 -1.84
N GLN A 114 16.64 4.64 -1.42
CA GLN A 114 16.88 3.24 -1.77
C GLN A 114 16.73 2.98 -3.27
N GLN A 115 15.75 3.60 -3.93
CA GLN A 115 15.41 3.35 -5.33
C GLN A 115 16.29 4.16 -6.29
N HIS A 116 16.63 5.40 -5.92
CA HIS A 116 17.33 6.35 -6.79
C HIS A 116 18.79 6.62 -6.35
N GLY A 117 19.19 6.12 -5.18
CA GLY A 117 20.42 6.54 -4.51
C GLY A 117 20.22 7.85 -3.75
N ALA A 118 21.13 8.17 -2.83
CA ALA A 118 21.22 9.48 -2.21
C ALA A 118 22.68 9.76 -1.83
N THR A 119 23.16 10.96 -2.16
CA THR A 119 24.45 11.45 -1.68
C THR A 119 24.22 12.08 -0.31
N ILE A 120 24.64 11.38 0.75
CA ILE A 120 24.63 11.93 2.11
C ILE A 120 25.98 12.59 2.30
N GLN A 121 26.02 13.92 2.25
CA GLN A 121 27.18 14.66 2.73
C GLN A 121 27.05 14.80 4.25
N MET A 122 28.09 14.34 4.97
CA MET A 122 28.23 14.57 6.41
C MET A 122 28.75 15.98 6.66
#